data_AF-A0A382XY98-F1
#
_entry.id   AF-A0A382XY98-F1
#
_cell.length_a   1.000
_cell.length_b   1.000
_cell.length_c   1.000
_cell.angle_alpha   90.00
_cell.angle_beta   90.00
_cell.angle_gamma   90.00
#
_symmetry.space_group_name_H-M   'P 1'
#
loop_
_entity.id
_entity.type
_entity.pdbx_description
1 polymer ?
#
loop_
_entity_poly.entity_id
_entity_poly.type
_entity_poly.pdbx_seq_one_letter_code
_entity_poly.pdbx_strand_id
1 'polypeptide(L)' 'MFDRIAKRYDTFNTVASFGRDETWRRLAVQLAAPAVVERALDAASGTGKLSAALASKA' A
#
# COMPACT_ATOMS: atom_id res chain seq x y z
N MET A 1 -18.14 -1.63 -6.17
CA MET A 1 -18.17 -3.12 -6.29
C MET A 1 -16.99 -3.74 -5.54
N PHE A 2 -15.76 -3.28 -5.80
CA PHE A 2 -14.53 -3.77 -5.15
C PHE A 2 -14.50 -3.54 -3.62
N ASP A 3 -15.10 -2.46 -3.12
CA ASP A 3 -15.11 -2.15 -1.68
C ASP A 3 -15.73 -3.25 -0.80
N ARG A 4 -16.66 -4.04 -1.35
CA ARG A 4 -17.29 -5.16 -0.62
C ARG A 4 -16.36 -6.35 -0.42
N ILE A 5 -15.38 -6.53 -1.32
CA ILE A 5 -14.42 -7.63 -1.27
C ILE A 5 -13.07 -7.21 -0.69
N ALA A 6 -12.71 -5.94 -0.79
CA ALA A 6 -11.42 -5.41 -0.40
C ALA A 6 -11.03 -5.74 1.05
N LYS A 7 -11.98 -5.65 2.00
CA LYS A 7 -11.75 -6.03 3.41
C LYS A 7 -11.35 -7.50 3.59
N ARG A 8 -11.96 -8.42 2.84
CA ARG A 8 -11.65 -9.86 2.92
C ARG A 8 -10.29 -10.18 2.32
N TYR A 9 -9.97 -9.53 1.20
CA TYR A 9 -8.65 -9.66 0.57
C TYR A 9 -7.54 -9.08 1.45
N ASP A 10 -7.80 -7.97 2.13
CA ASP A 10 -6.86 -7.39 3.07
C ASP A 10 -6.53 -8.36 4.21
N THR A 11 -7.56 -8.94 4.86
CA THR A 11 -7.34 -9.96 5.90
C THR A 11 -6.59 -11.17 5.36
N PHE A 12 -7.00 -11.68 4.19
CA PHE A 12 -6.34 -12.82 3.57
C PHE A 12 -4.87 -12.53 3.25
N ASN A 13 -4.56 -11.39 2.65
CA ASN A 13 -3.19 -11.01 2.28
C ASN A 13 -2.32 -10.88 3.53
N THR A 14 -2.82 -10.29 4.60
CA THR A 14 -2.08 -10.19 5.87
C THR A 14 -1.84 -11.57 6.48
N VAL A 15 -2.83 -12.45 6.51
CA VAL A 15 -2.64 -13.82 7.05
C VAL A 15 -1.69 -14.63 6.17
N ALA A 16 -1.92 -14.67 4.86
CA ALA A 16 -1.13 -15.45 3.91
C ALA A 16 0.33 -15.00 3.83
N SER A 17 0.59 -13.70 4.03
CA SER A 17 1.95 -13.14 4.07
C SER A 17 2.58 -13.17 5.47
N PHE A 18 1.88 -13.68 6.49
CA PHE A 18 2.28 -13.56 7.90
C PHE A 18 2.60 -12.10 8.32
N GLY A 19 1.79 -11.15 7.85
CA GLY A 19 1.93 -9.72 8.13
C GLY A 19 3.05 -9.01 7.36
N ARG A 20 3.74 -9.70 6.45
CA ARG A 20 4.86 -9.12 5.69
C ARG A 20 4.41 -8.12 4.64
N ASP A 21 3.13 -8.12 4.28
CA ASP A 21 2.57 -7.20 3.29
C ASP A 21 2.77 -5.72 3.68
N GLU A 22 2.79 -5.41 4.98
CA GLU A 22 3.09 -4.05 5.46
C GLU A 22 4.54 -3.64 5.19
N THR A 23 5.50 -4.50 5.55
CA THR A 23 6.92 -4.25 5.33
C THR A 23 7.22 -4.07 3.85
N TRP A 24 6.59 -4.88 2.99
CA TRP A 24 6.74 -4.75 1.53
C TRP A 24 6.21 -3.41 1.01
N ARG A 25 5.07 -2.91 1.50
CA ARG A 25 4.59 -1.58 1.14
C ARG A 25 5.57 -0.48 1.54
N ARG A 26 6.10 -0.52 2.76
CA ARG A 26 7.09 0.46 3.23
C ARG A 26 8.35 0.43 2.36
N LEU A 27 8.84 -0.77 2.03
CA LEU A 27 10.01 -0.92 1.15
C LEU A 27 9.71 -0.43 -0.27
N ALA A 28 8.54 -0.75 -0.82
CA ALA A 28 8.14 -0.27 -2.15
C ALA A 28 8.14 1.27 -2.20
N VAL A 29 7.62 1.93 -1.16
CA VAL A 29 7.67 3.39 -1.02
C VAL A 29 9.11 3.90 -0.85
N GLN A 30 9.96 3.18 -0.14
CA GLN A 30 11.38 3.53 -0.03
C GLN A 30 12.09 3.49 -1.39
N LEU A 31 11.81 2.47 -2.20
CA LEU A 31 12.43 2.24 -3.50
C LEU A 31 11.87 3.13 -4.61
N ALA A 32 10.57 3.45 -4.56
CA ALA A 32 9.89 4.16 -5.64
C ALA A 32 9.95 5.69 -5.51
N ALA A 33 10.09 6.23 -4.29
CA ALA A 33 10.00 7.67 -4.04
C ALA A 33 11.36 8.26 -3.62
N PRO A 34 11.91 9.27 -4.35
CA PRO A 34 13.04 10.06 -3.86
C PRO A 34 12.69 10.84 -2.58
N ALA A 35 13.68 11.49 -1.95
CA ALA A 35 13.49 12.20 -0.68
C ALA A 35 12.47 13.36 -0.75
N VAL A 36 12.21 13.89 -1.93
CA VAL A 36 11.17 14.90 -2.18
C VAL A 36 10.30 14.44 -3.34
N VAL A 37 9.00 14.29 -3.09
CA VAL A 37 8.00 13.92 -4.10
C VAL A 37 6.90 14.97 -4.11
N GLU A 38 6.76 15.68 -5.23
CA GLU A 38 5.71 16.70 -5.40
C GLU A 38 4.36 16.05 -5.75
N ARG A 39 4.37 14.97 -6.56
CA ARG A 39 3.18 14.21 -6.96
C ARG A 39 3.51 12.73 -7.13
N ALA A 40 2.60 11.86 -6.68
CA ALA A 40 2.68 10.41 -6.85
C ALA A 40 1.33 9.86 -7.33
N LEU A 41 1.37 8.73 -8.05
CA LEU A 41 0.19 7.99 -8.50
C LEU A 41 0.23 6.56 -7.97
N ASP A 42 -0.81 6.17 -7.25
CA ASP A 42 -1.07 4.79 -6.83
C ASP A 42 -2.16 4.19 -7.73
N ALA A 43 -1.75 3.32 -8.65
CA ALA A 43 -2.66 2.68 -9.60
C ALA A 43 -3.25 1.39 -9.01
N ALA A 44 -4.54 1.16 -9.26
CA ALA A 44 -5.29 0.04 -8.68
C ALA A 44 -5.20 0.00 -7.13
N SER A 45 -5.30 1.18 -6.52
CA SER A 45 -4.99 1.43 -5.10
C SER A 45 -5.87 0.69 -4.09
N GLY A 46 -6.98 0.06 -4.51
CA GLY A 46 -7.82 -0.75 -3.63
C GLY A 46 -8.25 0.02 -2.37
N THR A 47 -7.83 -0.45 -1.19
CA THR A 47 -8.10 0.22 0.11
C THR A 47 -7.18 1.41 0.40
N GLY A 48 -6.26 1.75 -0.50
CA GLY A 48 -5.37 2.91 -0.37
C GLY A 48 -4.21 2.72 0.61
N LYS A 49 -3.92 1.49 1.04
CA LYS A 49 -2.82 1.22 2.00
C LYS A 49 -1.44 1.67 1.48
N LEU A 50 -1.19 1.54 0.17
CA LEU A 50 0.05 2.00 -0.45
C LEU A 50 0.07 3.53 -0.55
N SER A 51 -1.03 4.16 -0.98
CA SER A 51 -1.21 5.61 -0.95
C SER A 51 -0.96 6.20 0.45
N ALA A 52 -1.47 5.58 1.51
CA ALA A 52 -1.22 6.01 2.88
C ALA A 52 0.27 5.92 3.26
N ALA A 53 0.95 4.85 2.86
CA ALA A 53 2.39 4.71 3.06
C ALA A 53 3.19 5.76 2.27
N LEU A 54 2.80 6.06 1.02
CA LEU A 54 3.38 7.12 0.21
C LEU A 54 3.23 8.49 0.87
N ALA A 55 2.01 8.82 1.34
CA ALA A 55 1.72 10.09 2.00
C ALA A 55 2.47 10.27 3.33
N SER A 56 2.80 9.17 4.04
CA SER A 56 3.60 9.24 5.26
C SER A 56 5.08 9.57 5.03
N LYS A 57 5.56 9.51 3.78
CA LYS A 57 6.95 9.79 3.40
C LYS A 57 7.13 11.15 2.71
N ALA A 58 6.07 11.70 2.11
CA ALA A 58 6.06 13.04 1.52
C ALA A 58 6.06 14.12 2.60
#